data_AF-A0AAJ4AXP7-F1
#
_entry.id   AF-A0AAJ4AXP7-F1
#
_cell.length_a   1.000
_cell.length_b   1.000
_cell.length_c   1.000
_cell.angle_alpha   90.00
_cell.angle_beta   90.00
_cell.angle_gamma   90.00
#
_symmetry.space_group_name_H-M   'P 1'
#
loop_
_entity.id
_entity.type
_entity.pdbx_description
1 polymer ?
#
loop_
_entity_poly.entity_id
_entity_poly.type
_entity_poly.pdbx_seq_one_letter_code
_entity_poly.pdbx_strand_id
1 'polypeptide(L)'
;MWKHRNVETSKCGNVEMWKHRNVETLKCGNIEMWKHRNVETSKCGNVEMWKRRNVETSKCGSIEMWKHRNVETSKCGNVEMWKRRNVETSKCGSVEMWKRRNVEASKCGNIEMWKHRNVEKTII
;
A
#
# COMPACT_ATOMS: atom_id res chain seq x y z
N MET A 1 -12.30 -12.51 -19.08
CA MET A 1 -11.82 -12.26 -17.69
C MET A 1 -10.38 -12.74 -17.60
N TRP A 2 -9.41 -11.85 -17.78
CA TRP A 2 -7.99 -12.20 -17.85
C TRP A 2 -7.45 -12.44 -16.43
N LYS A 3 -7.06 -13.68 -16.14
CA LYS A 3 -6.37 -14.05 -14.90
C LYS A 3 -4.94 -14.43 -15.29
N HIS A 4 -3.95 -13.61 -14.98
CA HIS A 4 -2.56 -14.06 -15.06
C HIS A 4 -2.04 -14.44 -13.67
N ARG A 5 -1.12 -15.39 -13.64
CA ARG A 5 -0.56 -15.91 -12.39
C ARG A 5 0.41 -14.91 -11.79
N ASN A 6 1.43 -14.52 -12.56
CA ASN A 6 2.48 -13.57 -12.16
C ASN A 6 2.62 -12.49 -13.22
N VAL A 7 3.01 -11.28 -12.82
CA VAL A 7 3.37 -10.16 -13.70
C VAL A 7 4.59 -9.48 -13.10
N GLU A 8 5.59 -9.24 -13.91
CA GLU A 8 6.79 -8.50 -13.55
C GLU A 8 6.94 -7.31 -14.51
N THR A 9 7.09 -6.11 -13.95
CA THR A 9 7.38 -4.91 -14.74
C THR A 9 8.60 -4.19 -14.20
N SER A 10 9.52 -3.83 -15.10
CA SER A 10 10.79 -3.20 -14.71
C SER A 10 10.73 -1.66 -14.74
N LYS A 11 10.27 -1.08 -15.85
CA LYS A 11 10.09 0.36 -16.02
C LYS A 11 8.80 0.62 -16.80
N CYS A 12 7.90 1.41 -16.24
CA CYS A 12 6.61 1.69 -16.84
C CYS A 12 6.14 3.11 -16.50
N GLY A 13 5.35 3.71 -17.39
CA GLY A 13 4.59 4.91 -17.08
C GLY A 13 3.41 4.56 -16.18
N ASN A 14 2.46 3.81 -16.74
CA ASN A 14 1.26 3.34 -16.04
C ASN A 14 1.14 1.81 -16.13
N VAL A 15 0.62 1.19 -15.08
CA VAL A 15 0.25 -0.23 -15.05
C VAL A 15 -1.15 -0.37 -14.47
N GLU A 16 -2.06 -0.95 -15.25
CA GLU A 16 -3.41 -1.28 -14.82
C GLU A 16 -3.60 -2.80 -14.81
N MET A 17 -4.07 -3.34 -13.69
CA MET A 17 -4.28 -4.78 -13.57
C MET A 17 -5.54 -5.15 -12.80
N TRP A 18 -6.24 -6.17 -13.31
CA TRP A 18 -7.55 -6.51 -12.79
C TRP A 18 -7.56 -7.73 -11.85
N LYS A 19 -7.01 -8.88 -12.29
CA LYS A 19 -7.01 -10.13 -11.52
C LYS A 19 -5.72 -10.92 -11.67
N HIS A 20 -4.80 -10.79 -10.71
CA HIS A 20 -3.55 -11.56 -10.73
C HIS A 20 -3.21 -12.15 -9.37
N ARG A 21 -2.36 -13.18 -9.31
CA ARG A 21 -1.94 -13.74 -8.02
C ARG A 21 -0.80 -12.93 -7.43
N ASN A 22 0.28 -12.75 -8.18
CA ASN A 22 1.47 -12.01 -7.77
C ASN A 22 1.78 -10.92 -8.80
N VAL A 23 2.27 -9.77 -8.32
CA VAL A 23 2.72 -8.67 -9.15
C VAL A 23 3.95 -8.07 -8.51
N GLU A 24 5.00 -7.91 -9.30
CA GLU A 24 6.22 -7.22 -8.94
C GLU A 24 6.46 -6.06 -9.89
N THR A 25 6.72 -4.87 -9.33
CA THR A 25 6.99 -3.66 -10.10
C THR A 25 8.22 -2.95 -9.54
N LEU A 26 9.22 -2.71 -10.39
CA LEU A 26 10.47 -2.08 -9.94
C LEU A 26 10.40 -0.55 -9.97
N LYS A 27 10.03 0.02 -11.11
CA LYS A 27 9.88 1.47 -11.29
C LYS A 27 8.65 1.77 -12.12
N CYS A 28 7.69 2.47 -11.53
CA CYS A 28 6.48 2.88 -12.26
C CYS A 28 6.05 4.29 -11.88
N GLY A 29 5.40 5.00 -12.81
CA GLY A 29 4.74 6.28 -12.50
C GLY A 29 3.49 6.03 -11.67
N ASN A 30 2.50 5.37 -12.27
CA ASN A 30 1.23 5.04 -11.64
C ASN A 30 0.93 3.54 -11.73
N ILE A 31 0.34 2.99 -10.67
CA ILE A 31 -0.09 1.59 -10.62
C ILE A 31 -1.50 1.54 -10.07
N GLU A 32 -2.44 1.04 -10.87
CA GLU A 32 -3.83 0.81 -10.47
C GLU A 32 -4.15 -0.67 -10.49
N MET A 33 -4.71 -1.16 -9.39
CA MET A 33 -4.93 -2.59 -9.30
C MET A 33 -6.17 -3.03 -8.50
N TRP A 34 -6.94 -3.97 -9.07
CA TRP A 34 -8.25 -4.33 -8.52
C TRP A 34 -8.27 -5.54 -7.55
N LYS A 35 -8.04 -6.79 -8.00
CA LYS A 35 -8.11 -8.03 -7.17
C LYS A 35 -6.89 -8.96 -7.28
N HIS A 36 -6.02 -8.98 -6.27
CA HIS A 36 -4.76 -9.72 -6.30
C HIS A 36 -4.39 -10.25 -4.92
N ARG A 37 -3.44 -11.17 -4.85
CA ARG A 37 -3.01 -11.78 -3.58
C ARG A 37 -1.82 -11.02 -2.99
N ASN A 38 -0.74 -10.91 -3.75
CA ASN A 38 0.52 -10.29 -3.35
C ASN A 38 0.92 -9.22 -4.36
N VAL A 39 1.45 -8.10 -3.87
CA VAL A 39 1.97 -7.00 -4.67
C VAL A 39 3.23 -6.48 -4.01
N GLU A 40 4.31 -6.40 -4.77
CA GLU A 40 5.57 -5.81 -4.36
C GLU A 40 5.94 -4.67 -5.30
N THR A 41 6.22 -3.52 -4.71
CA THR A 41 6.48 -2.27 -5.43
C THR A 41 7.74 -1.60 -4.87
N SER A 42 8.75 -1.43 -5.71
CA SER A 42 10.03 -0.85 -5.26
C SER A 42 10.03 0.68 -5.29
N LYS A 43 9.72 1.29 -6.45
CA LYS A 43 9.67 2.74 -6.65
C LYS A 43 8.44 3.12 -7.47
N CYS A 44 7.54 3.87 -6.87
CA CYS A 44 6.31 4.35 -7.51
C CYS A 44 6.09 5.85 -7.30
N GLY A 45 5.41 6.49 -8.25
CA GLY A 45 4.78 7.78 -8.01
C GLY A 45 3.51 7.58 -7.18
N ASN A 46 2.50 6.96 -7.79
CA ASN A 46 1.21 6.69 -7.17
C ASN A 46 0.85 5.20 -7.26
N VAL A 47 0.22 4.68 -6.20
CA VAL A 47 -0.32 3.31 -6.15
C VAL A 47 -1.74 3.32 -5.62
N GLU A 48 -2.68 2.82 -6.41
CA GLU A 48 -4.07 2.63 -6.01
C GLU A 48 -4.44 1.14 -6.01
N MET A 49 -4.98 0.67 -4.88
CA MET A 49 -5.33 -0.74 -4.75
C MET A 49 -6.64 -0.99 -4.01
N TRP A 50 -7.51 -1.79 -4.64
CA TRP A 50 -8.86 -2.03 -4.13
C TRP A 50 -8.98 -3.21 -3.15
N LYS A 51 -8.52 -4.42 -3.53
CA LYS A 51 -8.67 -5.66 -2.74
C LYS A 51 -7.43 -6.55 -2.74
N ARG A 52 -6.66 -6.61 -1.64
CA ARG A 52 -5.48 -7.50 -1.54
C ARG A 52 -5.41 -8.30 -0.25
N ARG A 53 -4.50 -9.29 -0.25
CA ARG A 53 -4.07 -9.96 0.97
C ARG A 53 -2.81 -9.29 1.53
N ASN A 54 -1.75 -9.19 0.73
CA ASN A 54 -0.46 -8.62 1.13
C ASN A 54 -0.01 -7.56 0.12
N VAL A 55 0.59 -6.48 0.63
CA VAL A 55 1.16 -5.37 -0.13
C VAL A 55 2.45 -4.95 0.55
N GLU A 56 3.52 -4.85 -0.23
CA GLU A 56 4.79 -4.28 0.21
C GLU A 56 5.20 -3.15 -0.73
N THR A 57 5.52 -1.99 -0.15
CA THR A 57 5.95 -0.81 -0.88
C THR A 57 7.19 -0.21 -0.24
N SER A 58 8.29 -0.16 -1.01
CA SER A 58 9.56 0.38 -0.54
C SER A 58 9.60 1.91 -0.58
N LYS A 59 9.33 2.51 -1.75
CA LYS A 59 9.34 3.97 -1.95
C LYS A 59 8.17 4.39 -2.83
N CYS A 60 7.29 5.24 -2.30
CA CYS A 60 6.19 5.80 -3.07
C CYS A 60 5.95 7.28 -2.79
N GLY A 61 5.43 8.03 -3.76
CA GLY A 61 4.87 9.35 -3.50
C GLY A 61 3.59 9.24 -2.68
N SER A 62 2.60 8.53 -3.24
CA SER A 62 1.27 8.37 -2.64
C SER A 62 0.76 6.94 -2.78
N ILE A 63 0.06 6.46 -1.74
CA ILE A 63 -0.57 5.13 -1.73
C ILE A 63 -2.01 5.24 -1.24
N GLU A 64 -2.97 4.80 -2.07
CA GLU A 64 -4.40 4.76 -1.71
C GLU A 64 -4.98 3.34 -1.81
N MET A 65 -5.76 2.97 -0.79
CA MET A 65 -5.66 1.59 -0.35
C MET A 65 -6.89 1.09 0.45
N TRP A 66 -7.87 0.51 -0.25
CA TRP A 66 -9.24 0.28 0.25
C TRP A 66 -9.45 -0.93 1.19
N LYS A 67 -9.37 -2.19 0.70
CA LYS A 67 -9.61 -3.43 1.50
C LYS A 67 -8.45 -4.40 1.46
N HIS A 68 -7.71 -4.52 2.57
CA HIS A 68 -6.49 -5.33 2.60
C HIS A 68 -6.26 -6.03 3.94
N ARG A 69 -5.41 -7.06 3.97
CA ARG A 69 -5.10 -7.77 5.23
C ARG A 69 -3.82 -7.27 5.87
N ASN A 70 -2.71 -7.29 5.14
CA ASN A 70 -1.38 -6.88 5.58
C ASN A 70 -0.80 -5.84 4.63
N VAL A 71 -0.07 -4.88 5.19
CA VAL A 71 0.58 -3.77 4.47
C VAL A 71 1.89 -3.49 5.15
N GLU A 72 2.90 -3.31 4.34
CA GLU A 72 4.17 -2.78 4.78
C GLU A 72 4.57 -1.64 3.86
N THR A 73 4.91 -0.49 4.45
CA THR A 73 5.33 0.69 3.71
C THR A 73 6.57 1.29 4.36
N SER A 74 7.69 1.27 3.63
CA SER A 74 8.97 1.73 4.15
C SER A 74 9.13 3.25 4.11
N LYS A 75 8.96 3.86 2.93
CA LYS A 75 9.09 5.31 2.72
C LYS A 75 7.98 5.81 1.83
N CYS A 76 7.13 6.68 2.34
CA CYS A 76 6.07 7.27 1.52
C CYS A 76 5.82 8.76 1.84
N GLY A 77 5.38 9.54 0.86
CA GLY A 77 4.85 10.87 1.13
C GLY A 77 3.54 10.77 1.90
N ASN A 78 2.52 10.20 1.25
CA ASN A 78 1.16 10.09 1.78
C ASN A 78 0.62 8.66 1.70
N VAL A 79 -0.02 8.19 2.78
CA VAL A 79 -0.66 6.87 2.82
C VAL A 79 -2.10 6.99 3.29
N GLU A 80 -3.05 6.62 2.44
CA GLU A 80 -4.49 6.62 2.73
C GLU A 80 -5.09 5.22 2.70
N MET A 81 -5.95 4.93 3.68
CA MET A 81 -6.12 3.54 4.06
C MET A 81 -7.48 3.22 4.73
N TRP A 82 -8.40 2.51 4.04
CA TRP A 82 -9.82 2.44 4.48
C TRP A 82 -10.30 1.25 5.36
N LYS A 83 -9.95 -0.01 5.06
CA LYS A 83 -10.32 -1.19 5.89
C LYS A 83 -9.22 -2.27 5.94
N ARG A 84 -8.60 -2.52 7.11
CA ARG A 84 -7.49 -3.49 7.25
C ARG A 84 -7.35 -4.13 8.62
N ARG A 85 -6.54 -5.21 8.63
CA ARG A 85 -6.16 -5.95 9.84
C ARG A 85 -4.82 -5.47 10.41
N ASN A 86 -3.75 -5.51 9.62
CA ASN A 86 -2.40 -5.15 10.07
C ASN A 86 -1.78 -4.12 9.10
N VAL A 87 -1.14 -3.09 9.63
CA VAL A 87 -0.43 -2.05 8.89
C VAL A 87 0.88 -1.77 9.60
N GLU A 88 1.97 -1.75 8.84
CA GLU A 88 3.26 -1.27 9.29
C GLU A 88 3.77 -0.17 8.34
N THR A 89 4.10 0.98 8.92
CA THR A 89 4.58 2.14 8.18
C THR A 89 5.83 2.71 8.87
N SER A 90 6.96 2.80 8.17
CA SER A 90 8.26 3.12 8.80
C SER A 90 8.71 4.58 8.70
N LYS A 91 8.40 5.28 7.60
CA LYS A 91 8.72 6.71 7.39
C LYS A 91 7.71 7.33 6.44
N CYS A 92 6.86 8.22 6.95
CA CYS A 92 5.85 8.89 6.14
C CYS A 92 5.73 10.39 6.40
N GLY A 93 5.32 11.15 5.38
CA GLY A 93 4.88 12.53 5.57
C GLY A 93 3.54 12.54 6.31
N SER A 94 2.52 11.94 5.69
CA SER A 94 1.17 11.81 6.26
C SER A 94 0.65 10.38 6.16
N VAL A 95 -0.13 9.96 7.17
CA VAL A 95 -0.83 8.68 7.18
C VAL A 95 -2.26 8.88 7.66
N GLU A 96 -3.24 8.52 6.84
CA GLU A 96 -4.65 8.51 7.19
C GLU A 96 -5.21 7.09 7.16
N MET A 97 -5.85 6.69 8.26
CA MET A 97 -6.38 5.33 8.40
C MET A 97 -7.79 5.30 8.98
N TRP A 98 -8.66 4.54 8.30
CA TRP A 98 -10.01 4.22 8.74
C TRP A 98 -10.12 2.72 9.09
N LYS A 99 -10.91 2.36 10.12
CA LYS A 99 -11.26 0.98 10.53
C LYS A 99 -10.08 -0.02 10.50
N ARG A 100 -9.35 -0.12 11.61
CA ARG A 100 -8.13 -0.95 11.76
C ARG A 100 -8.14 -1.83 13.00
N ARG A 101 -7.36 -2.92 12.97
CA ARG A 101 -7.12 -3.78 14.15
C ARG A 101 -5.76 -3.52 14.76
N ASN A 102 -4.68 -3.64 13.98
CA ASN A 102 -3.30 -3.42 14.42
C ASN A 102 -2.62 -2.42 13.48
N VAL A 103 -1.96 -1.41 14.04
CA VAL A 103 -1.20 -0.39 13.32
C VAL A 103 0.09 -0.12 14.06
N GLU A 104 1.19 -0.16 13.32
CA GLU A 104 2.50 0.31 13.74
C GLU A 104 2.95 1.40 12.76
N ALA A 105 3.21 2.60 13.27
CA ALA A 105 3.66 3.72 12.47
C ALA A 105 4.86 4.39 13.14
N SER A 106 5.99 4.43 12.46
CA SER A 106 7.22 5.05 12.94
C SER A 106 7.59 6.25 12.07
N LYS A 107 8.20 7.27 12.68
CA LYS A 107 8.80 8.43 11.99
C LYS A 107 7.85 9.04 10.95
N CYS A 108 6.61 9.31 11.37
CA CYS A 108 5.64 10.01 10.54
C CYS A 108 5.55 11.49 10.94
N GLY A 109 5.32 12.38 9.98
CA GLY A 109 5.01 13.79 10.29
C GLY A 109 3.61 13.95 10.86
N ASN A 110 2.60 13.37 10.19
CA ASN A 110 1.20 13.42 10.62
C ASN A 110 0.55 12.03 10.58
N ILE A 111 -0.32 11.72 11.56
CA ILE A 111 -1.09 10.47 11.58
C ILE A 111 -2.53 10.69 12.06
N GLU A 112 -3.51 10.52 11.18
CA GLU A 112 -4.93 10.50 11.51
C GLU A 112 -5.49 9.07 11.52
N MET A 113 -6.30 8.75 12.54
CA MET A 113 -6.89 7.42 12.68
C MET A 113 -8.33 7.43 13.18
N TRP A 114 -9.15 6.60 12.55
CA TRP A 114 -10.57 6.45 12.86
C TRP A 114 -10.91 4.98 13.12
N LYS A 115 -11.56 4.68 14.25
CA LYS A 115 -12.02 3.32 14.63
C LYS A 115 -10.89 2.28 14.61
N HIS A 116 -10.07 2.27 15.66
CA HIS A 116 -8.92 1.37 15.80
C HIS A 116 -8.96 0.57 17.11
N ARG A 117 -8.21 -0.54 17.17
CA ARG A 117 -8.10 -1.39 18.36
C ARG A 117 -6.71 -1.31 19.01
N ASN A 118 -5.66 -1.66 18.28
CA ASN A 118 -4.27 -1.64 18.74
C ASN A 118 -3.45 -0.72 17.84
N VAL A 119 -2.74 0.23 18.45
CA VAL A 119 -2.05 1.32 17.75
C VAL A 119 -0.76 1.67 18.47
N GLU A 120 0.36 1.58 17.74
CA GLU A 120 1.67 2.09 18.15
C GLU A 120 2.10 3.14 17.13
N LYS A 121 2.50 4.33 17.61
CA LYS A 121 2.87 5.46 16.77
C LYS A 121 4.08 6.20 17.32
N THR A 122 4.96 6.61 16.43
CA THR A 122 6.02 7.59 16.69
C THR A 122 5.94 8.70 15.66
N ILE A 123 5.62 9.90 16.12
CA ILE A 123 5.59 11.13 15.32
C ILE A 123 6.92 11.87 15.54
N ILE A 124 7.48 12.48 14.49
CA ILE A 124 8.75 13.24 14.53
C ILE A 124 8.54 14.72 14.19
#